data_AF-A0AAV1LF11-F1
#
_entry.id   AF-A0AAV1LF11-F1
#
_cell.length_a   1.000
_cell.length_b   1.000
_cell.length_c   1.000
_cell.angle_alpha   90.00
_cell.angle_beta   90.00
_cell.angle_gamma   90.00
#
_symmetry.space_group_name_H-M   'P 1'
#
loop_
_entity.id
_entity.type
_entity.pdbx_description
1 polymer ?
#
loop_
_entity_poly.entity_id
_entity_poly.type
_entity_poly.pdbx_seq_one_letter_code
_entity_poly.pdbx_strand_id
1 'polypeptide(L)'
;MPLLKSLKAGTSINTQYNSDPSINTFFVDDEEQVTNTKYDELLQRMTVLEQENLHYKKYVQELENKLDYLEKFSRSTNLEMRNIPKQDNENRRTLLDISKKVGSIVQLEPNLQDAEIRDIYRTKTQTIVIAYMSTSRQENFL
;
A
#
# COMPACT_ATOMS: atom_id res chain seq x y z
N MET A 1 43.84 -4.69 88.84
CA MET A 1 44.52 -3.46 89.31
C MET A 1 45.47 -3.00 88.20
N PRO A 2 45.59 -1.68 87.97
CA PRO A 2 45.68 -1.03 86.67
C PRO A 2 47.12 -0.76 86.20
N LEU A 3 47.31 -0.28 84.96
CA LEU A 3 48.04 0.98 84.70
C LEU A 3 47.96 1.40 83.21
N LEU A 4 47.18 2.46 82.98
CA LEU A 4 47.23 3.36 81.83
C LEU A 4 48.57 4.12 81.78
N LYS A 5 49.20 4.23 80.60
CA LYS A 5 50.06 5.36 80.14
C LYS A 5 50.06 5.36 78.59
N SER A 6 49.23 6.17 77.93
CA SER A 6 49.46 7.56 77.46
C SER A 6 50.06 7.67 76.04
N LEU A 7 49.29 8.30 75.15
CA LEU A 7 49.57 8.71 73.76
C LEU A 7 50.78 9.64 73.58
N LYS A 8 51.38 9.58 72.37
CA LYS A 8 51.76 10.66 71.41
C LYS A 8 52.95 10.17 70.54
N ALA A 9 53.13 10.44 69.25
CA ALA A 9 52.50 11.28 68.23
C ALA A 9 53.05 10.87 66.83
N GLY A 10 52.36 11.28 65.75
CA GLY A 10 52.86 11.31 64.36
C GLY A 10 52.55 10.03 63.57
N THR A 11 51.87 10.03 62.43
CA THR A 11 51.65 11.08 61.43
C THR A 11 50.34 10.76 60.72
N SER A 12 49.30 11.56 60.94
CA SER A 12 48.09 11.50 60.10
C SER A 12 48.43 12.17 58.77
N ILE A 13 48.67 11.36 57.73
CA ILE A 13 48.63 11.82 56.34
C ILE A 13 47.20 12.25 56.03
N ASN A 14 46.95 13.54 56.23
CA ASN A 14 45.74 14.21 55.82
C ASN A 14 45.75 14.30 54.29
N THR A 15 45.27 13.26 53.62
CA THR A 15 44.99 13.34 52.19
C THR A 15 43.64 14.03 52.07
N GLN A 16 43.64 15.35 52.14
CA GLN A 16 42.53 16.15 51.65
C GLN A 16 42.45 15.90 50.14
N TYR A 17 41.59 14.98 49.74
CA TYR A 17 41.05 14.98 48.38
C TYR A 17 40.27 16.28 48.23
N ASN A 18 40.92 17.29 47.68
CA ASN A 18 40.25 18.42 47.07
C ASN A 18 39.60 17.88 45.79
N SER A 19 38.37 17.37 45.90
CA SER A 19 37.53 17.15 44.73
C SER A 19 36.98 18.50 44.31
N ASP A 20 37.69 19.17 43.39
CA ASP A 20 37.19 20.36 42.73
C ASP A 20 35.84 20.02 42.06
N PRO A 21 34.71 20.61 42.48
CA PRO A 21 33.38 20.28 41.94
C PRO A 21 33.21 20.72 40.47
N SER A 22 34.15 21.50 39.95
CA SER A 22 34.23 22.00 38.57
C SER A 22 34.66 20.96 37.53
N ILE A 23 35.32 19.88 37.93
CA ILE A 23 35.77 18.84 36.99
C ILE A 23 34.66 17.81 36.72
N ASN A 24 33.83 17.51 37.73
CA ASN A 24 32.72 16.53 37.59
C ASN A 24 31.48 17.08 36.88
N THR A 25 31.34 18.40 36.77
CA THR A 25 30.23 19.05 36.07
C THR A 25 30.46 19.09 34.56
N PHE A 26 31.70 19.30 34.12
CA PHE A 26 32.05 19.43 32.69
C PHE A 26 31.84 18.15 31.87
N PHE A 27 32.12 16.97 32.43
CA PHE A 27 31.97 15.70 31.71
C PHE A 27 30.52 15.17 31.67
N VAL A 28 29.69 15.56 32.65
CA VAL A 28 28.28 15.14 32.71
C VAL A 28 27.44 15.94 31.71
N ASP A 29 27.75 17.21 31.52
CA ASP A 29 27.07 18.09 30.56
C ASP A 29 27.24 17.59 29.10
N ASP A 30 28.39 17.01 28.75
CA ASP A 30 28.66 16.46 27.42
C ASP A 30 27.87 15.16 27.14
N GLU A 31 27.75 14.25 28.11
CA GLU A 31 26.95 13.03 27.95
C GLU A 31 25.45 13.31 27.89
N GLU A 32 24.97 14.25 28.71
CA GLU A 32 23.58 14.72 28.69
C GLU A 32 23.23 15.44 27.38
N GLN A 33 24.14 16.25 26.84
CA GLN A 33 23.94 16.87 25.53
C GLN A 33 23.91 15.86 24.38
N VAL A 34 24.82 14.87 24.39
CA VAL A 34 24.86 13.82 23.34
C VAL A 34 23.60 12.95 23.38
N THR A 35 23.09 12.63 24.58
CA THR A 35 21.86 11.84 24.73
C THR A 35 20.62 12.63 24.32
N ASN A 36 20.51 13.91 24.70
CA ASN A 36 19.44 14.79 24.25
C ASN A 36 19.45 14.99 22.73
N THR A 37 20.62 15.22 22.13
CA THR A 37 20.74 15.36 20.67
C THR A 37 20.29 14.10 19.94
N LYS A 38 20.69 12.92 20.41
CA LYS A 38 20.24 11.64 19.84
C LYS A 38 18.74 11.42 20.01
N TYR A 39 18.18 11.85 21.15
CA TYR A 39 16.76 11.78 21.41
C TYR A 39 15.97 12.67 20.43
N ASP A 40 16.43 13.90 20.20
CA ASP A 40 15.84 14.83 19.25
C ASP A 40 15.93 14.31 17.81
N GLU A 41 17.08 13.74 17.42
CA GLU A 41 17.25 13.08 16.11
C GLU A 41 16.28 11.89 15.94
N LEU A 42 16.11 11.07 16.98
CA LEU A 42 15.16 9.94 16.96
C LEU A 42 13.72 10.44 16.83
N LEU A 43 13.35 11.50 17.55
CA LEU A 43 12.02 12.08 17.51
C LEU A 43 11.72 12.68 16.12
N GLN A 44 12.71 13.37 15.54
CA GLN A 44 12.61 13.89 14.18
C GLN A 44 12.44 12.76 13.16
N ARG A 45 13.26 11.71 13.28
CA ARG A 45 13.16 10.54 12.38
C ARG A 45 11.82 9.82 12.52
N MET A 46 11.33 9.68 13.75
CA MET A 46 10.01 9.08 14.00
C MET A 46 8.90 9.91 13.36
N THR A 47 8.95 11.24 13.50
CA THR A 47 7.98 12.16 12.88
C THR A 47 7.99 12.03 11.35
N VAL A 48 9.17 11.98 10.72
CA VAL A 48 9.29 11.79 9.27
C VAL A 48 8.69 10.45 8.85
N LEU A 49 9.02 9.36 9.55
CA LEU A 49 8.48 8.03 9.25
C LEU A 49 6.96 7.97 9.40
N GLU A 50 6.38 8.63 10.39
CA GLU A 50 4.93 8.71 10.56
C GLU A 50 4.27 9.48 9.41
N GLN A 51 4.86 10.58 8.97
CA GLN A 51 4.38 11.36 7.83
C GLN A 51 4.46 10.57 6.53
N GLU A 52 5.58 9.88 6.28
CA GLU A 52 5.74 8.99 5.14
C GLU A 52 4.72 7.84 5.17
N ASN A 53 4.50 7.23 6.35
CA ASN A 53 3.51 6.17 6.50
C ASN A 53 2.09 6.65 6.16
N LEU A 54 1.71 7.84 6.62
CA LEU A 54 0.44 8.46 6.28
C LEU A 54 0.34 8.76 4.78
N HIS A 55 1.41 9.24 4.17
CA HIS A 55 1.46 9.49 2.73
C HIS A 55 1.28 8.19 1.93
N TYR A 56 2.01 7.13 2.28
CA TYR A 56 1.89 5.83 1.63
C TYR A 56 0.50 5.23 1.78
N LYS A 57 -0.12 5.31 2.97
CA LYS A 57 -1.50 4.84 3.18
C LYS A 57 -2.49 5.55 2.27
N LYS A 58 -2.38 6.88 2.14
CA LYS A 58 -3.23 7.65 1.21
C LYS A 58 -2.99 7.23 -0.23
N TYR A 59 -1.73 7.09 -0.63
CA TYR A 59 -1.39 6.67 -1.99
C TYR A 59 -1.91 5.27 -2.32
N VAL A 60 -1.79 4.31 -1.40
CA VAL A 60 -2.38 2.97 -1.56
C VAL A 60 -3.89 3.06 -1.72
N GLN A 61 -4.56 3.85 -0.89
CA GLN A 61 -6.01 4.04 -0.99
C GLN A 61 -6.43 4.66 -2.35
N GLU A 62 -5.67 5.62 -2.87
CA GLU A 62 -5.90 6.19 -4.20
C GLU A 62 -5.74 5.15 -5.31
N LEU A 63 -4.73 4.29 -5.20
CA LEU A 63 -4.51 3.20 -6.15
C LEU A 63 -5.64 2.16 -6.11
N GLU A 64 -6.09 1.79 -4.92
CA GLU A 64 -7.22 0.87 -4.73
C GLU A 64 -8.50 1.44 -5.34
N ASN A 65 -8.79 2.73 -5.10
CA ASN A 65 -9.94 3.41 -5.69
C ASN A 65 -9.86 3.44 -7.23
N LYS A 66 -8.67 3.70 -7.78
CA LYS A 66 -8.45 3.68 -9.23
C LYS A 66 -8.64 2.27 -9.81
N LEU A 67 -8.15 1.25 -9.12
CA LEU A 67 -8.32 -0.14 -9.53
C LEU A 67 -9.80 -0.54 -9.53
N ASP A 68 -10.53 -0.25 -8.44
CA ASP A 68 -11.97 -0.51 -8.34
C ASP A 68 -12.77 0.22 -9.44
N TYR A 69 -12.43 1.47 -9.72
CA TYR A 69 -13.03 2.22 -10.83
C TYR A 69 -12.78 1.53 -12.18
N LEU A 70 -11.54 1.12 -12.46
CA LEU A 70 -11.19 0.43 -13.70
C LEU A 70 -11.87 -0.94 -13.83
N GLU A 71 -11.99 -1.70 -12.75
CA GLU A 71 -12.70 -2.98 -12.74
C GLU A 71 -14.20 -2.79 -13.00
N LYS A 72 -14.83 -1.83 -12.32
CA LYS A 72 -16.25 -1.48 -12.54
C LYS A 72 -16.49 -1.05 -13.98
N PHE A 73 -15.63 -0.19 -14.52
CA PHE A 73 -15.73 0.27 -15.91
C PHE A 73 -15.50 -0.87 -16.91
N SER A 74 -14.55 -1.77 -16.63
CA SER A 74 -14.32 -2.94 -17.47
C SER A 74 -15.54 -3.87 -17.48
N ARG A 75 -16.21 -4.06 -16.34
CA ARG A 75 -17.43 -4.89 -16.27
C ARG A 75 -18.63 -4.23 -16.93
N SER A 76 -18.76 -2.90 -16.82
CA SER A 76 -19.85 -2.13 -17.47
C SER A 76 -19.68 -1.97 -18.98
N THR A 77 -18.63 -2.56 -19.58
CA THR A 77 -18.47 -2.64 -21.04
C THR A 77 -18.59 -4.07 -21.54
N ASN A 78 -18.90 -5.03 -20.65
CA ASN A 78 -18.95 -6.44 -21.00
C ASN A 78 -20.41 -6.91 -21.09
N LEU A 79 -20.74 -7.59 -22.19
CA LEU A 79 -22.00 -8.33 -22.36
C LEU A 79 -21.73 -9.82 -22.30
N GLU A 80 -22.49 -10.51 -21.45
CA GLU A 80 -22.40 -11.95 -21.28
C GLU A 80 -23.57 -12.67 -21.95
N MET A 81 -23.27 -13.43 -23.00
CA MET A 81 -24.24 -14.32 -23.63
C MET A 81 -24.10 -15.72 -23.05
N ARG A 82 -25.12 -16.14 -22.32
CA ARG A 82 -25.21 -17.45 -21.67
C ARG A 82 -26.06 -18.39 -22.54
N ASN A 83 -25.90 -19.70 -22.32
CA ASN A 83 -26.68 -20.75 -23.00
C ASN A 83 -26.49 -20.83 -24.52
N ILE A 84 -25.34 -20.39 -25.04
CA ILE A 84 -24.97 -20.60 -26.45
C ILE A 84 -24.12 -21.87 -26.56
N PRO A 85 -24.58 -22.91 -27.31
CA PRO A 85 -23.81 -24.13 -27.52
C PRO A 85 -22.41 -23.85 -28.07
N LYS A 86 -21.44 -24.64 -27.65
CA LYS A 86 -20.07 -24.56 -28.15
C LYS A 86 -19.97 -25.29 -29.49
N GLN A 87 -19.38 -24.63 -30.48
CA GLN A 87 -19.00 -25.25 -31.74
C GLN A 87 -17.53 -25.73 -31.69
N ASP A 88 -17.22 -26.76 -32.45
CA ASP A 88 -15.84 -27.23 -32.60
C ASP A 88 -15.02 -26.21 -33.39
N ASN A 89 -13.77 -25.98 -32.96
CA ASN A 89 -12.85 -25.01 -33.56
C ASN A 89 -13.39 -23.57 -33.60
N GLU A 90 -14.12 -23.14 -32.56
CA GLU A 90 -14.51 -21.74 -32.39
C GLU A 90 -13.30 -20.81 -32.40
N ASN A 91 -13.36 -19.78 -33.23
CA ASN A 91 -12.40 -18.69 -33.28
C ASN A 91 -13.14 -17.34 -33.07
N ARG A 92 -12.39 -16.25 -32.96
CA ARG A 92 -12.94 -14.89 -32.77
C ARG A 92 -14.04 -14.56 -33.77
N ARG A 93 -13.86 -14.94 -35.04
CA ARG A 93 -14.82 -14.66 -36.12
C ARG A 93 -16.10 -15.47 -35.96
N THR A 94 -16.01 -16.74 -35.60
CA THR A 94 -17.20 -17.58 -35.30
C THR A 94 -18.02 -16.99 -34.16
N LEU A 95 -17.37 -16.57 -33.08
CA LEU A 95 -18.04 -15.94 -31.93
C LEU A 95 -18.72 -14.62 -32.32
N LEU A 96 -18.05 -13.83 -33.15
CA LEU A 96 -18.58 -12.57 -33.66
C LEU A 96 -19.83 -12.79 -34.54
N ASP A 97 -19.79 -13.78 -35.43
CA ASP A 97 -20.92 -14.14 -36.29
C ASP A 97 -22.13 -14.62 -35.47
N ILE A 98 -21.88 -15.41 -34.41
CA ILE A 98 -22.91 -15.79 -33.43
C ILE A 98 -23.50 -14.53 -32.77
N SER A 99 -22.64 -13.63 -32.31
CA SER A 99 -23.04 -12.39 -31.63
C SER A 99 -23.92 -11.50 -32.52
N LYS A 100 -23.54 -11.34 -33.79
CA LYS A 100 -24.33 -10.59 -34.78
C LYS A 100 -25.68 -11.23 -35.04
N LYS A 101 -25.72 -12.56 -35.15
CA LYS A 101 -26.99 -13.30 -35.31
C LYS A 101 -27.90 -13.09 -34.11
N VAL A 102 -27.37 -13.21 -32.88
CA VAL A 102 -28.14 -12.94 -31.67
C VAL A 102 -28.64 -11.50 -31.66
N GLY A 103 -27.78 -10.52 -31.96
CA GLY A 103 -28.14 -9.10 -32.10
C GLY A 103 -29.28 -8.88 -33.09
N SER A 104 -29.25 -9.54 -34.25
CA SER A 104 -30.31 -9.42 -35.25
C SER A 104 -31.65 -10.01 -34.79
N ILE A 105 -31.62 -11.10 -34.00
CA ILE A 105 -32.82 -11.74 -33.45
C ILE A 105 -33.48 -10.84 -32.41
N VAL A 106 -32.68 -10.17 -31.58
CA VAL A 106 -33.18 -9.21 -30.57
C VAL A 106 -33.46 -7.82 -31.16
N GLN A 107 -33.36 -7.66 -32.49
CA GLN A 107 -33.63 -6.41 -33.21
C GLN A 107 -32.76 -5.24 -32.72
N LEU A 108 -31.49 -5.53 -32.42
CA LEU A 108 -30.54 -4.50 -32.00
C LEU A 108 -30.25 -3.54 -33.16
N GLU A 109 -30.64 -2.29 -33.01
CA GLU A 109 -30.32 -1.22 -33.93
C GLU A 109 -29.42 -0.15 -33.29
N PRO A 110 -28.35 0.31 -33.98
CA PRO A 110 -27.82 -0.23 -35.23
C PRO A 110 -27.04 -1.53 -35.02
N ASN A 111 -27.02 -2.37 -36.06
CA ASN A 111 -26.34 -3.67 -36.07
C ASN A 111 -24.91 -3.62 -35.49
N LEU A 112 -24.56 -4.69 -34.78
CA LEU A 112 -23.27 -4.85 -34.12
C LEU A 112 -22.10 -4.75 -35.11
N GLN A 113 -21.21 -3.77 -34.90
CA GLN A 113 -20.02 -3.58 -35.73
C GLN A 113 -18.73 -4.09 -35.06
N ASP A 114 -17.81 -4.60 -35.86
CA ASP A 114 -16.55 -5.19 -35.39
C ASP A 114 -15.64 -4.15 -34.72
N ALA A 115 -15.69 -2.91 -35.20
CA ALA A 115 -14.92 -1.79 -34.66
C ALA A 115 -15.31 -1.42 -33.22
N GLU A 116 -16.51 -1.82 -32.78
CA GLU A 116 -17.04 -1.53 -31.46
C GLU A 116 -16.63 -2.57 -30.43
N ILE A 117 -16.09 -3.71 -30.89
CA ILE A 117 -15.71 -4.84 -30.06
C ILE A 117 -14.22 -4.79 -29.80
N ARG A 118 -13.87 -4.54 -28.54
CA ARG A 118 -12.52 -4.66 -28.02
C ARG A 118 -12.08 -6.11 -28.05
N ASP A 119 -12.85 -6.98 -27.40
CA ASP A 119 -12.53 -8.39 -27.35
C ASP A 119 -13.77 -9.27 -27.34
N ILE A 120 -13.60 -10.51 -27.79
CA ILE A 120 -14.65 -11.53 -27.76
C ILE A 120 -14.03 -12.90 -27.55
N TYR A 121 -14.49 -13.57 -26.50
CA TYR A 121 -13.98 -14.87 -26.11
C TYR A 121 -15.02 -15.68 -25.34
N ARG A 122 -14.79 -16.98 -25.24
CA ARG A 122 -15.60 -17.87 -24.40
C ARG A 122 -14.87 -18.13 -23.08
N THR A 123 -15.58 -18.04 -21.97
CA THR A 123 -15.05 -18.35 -20.65
C THR A 123 -15.05 -19.86 -20.39
N LYS A 124 -14.36 -20.28 -19.31
CA LYS A 124 -14.38 -21.66 -18.83
C LYS A 124 -15.79 -22.16 -18.49
N THR A 125 -16.71 -21.25 -18.15
CA THR A 125 -18.11 -21.55 -17.83
C THR A 125 -19.01 -21.60 -19.07
N GLN A 126 -18.43 -21.69 -20.28
CA GLN A 126 -19.14 -21.72 -21.56
C GLN A 126 -19.92 -20.44 -21.91
N THR A 127 -19.69 -19.33 -21.20
CA THR A 127 -20.30 -18.02 -21.50
C THR A 127 -19.49 -17.32 -22.60
N ILE A 128 -20.17 -16.72 -23.58
CA ILE A 128 -19.50 -15.81 -24.53
C ILE A 128 -19.49 -14.42 -23.90
N VAL A 129 -18.30 -13.85 -23.75
CA VAL A 129 -18.11 -12.48 -23.25
C VAL A 129 -17.74 -11.60 -24.44
N ILE A 130 -18.51 -10.54 -24.66
CA ILE A 130 -18.19 -9.47 -25.60
C ILE A 130 -17.79 -8.25 -24.78
N ALA A 131 -16.54 -7.81 -24.95
CA ALA A 131 -16.04 -6.57 -24.38
C ALA A 131 -16.16 -5.45 -25.43
N TYR A 132 -16.98 -4.45 -25.15
CA TYR A 132 -17.15 -3.27 -25.99
C TYR A 132 -16.10 -2.20 -25.72
N MET A 133 -15.91 -1.30 -26.69
CA MET A 133 -15.12 -0.08 -26.51
C MET A 133 -15.83 0.97 -25.64
N SER A 134 -17.16 0.95 -25.61
CA SER A 134 -17.99 1.94 -24.89
C SER A 134 -19.14 1.27 -24.17
N THR A 135 -19.55 1.85 -23.04
CA THR A 135 -20.66 1.40 -22.19
C THR A 135 -22.01 1.58 -22.88
N SER A 136 -22.18 2.63 -23.70
CA SER A 136 -23.44 2.94 -24.39
C SER A 136 -23.93 1.80 -25.28
N ARG A 137 -23.02 0.96 -25.77
CA ARG A 137 -23.38 -0.19 -26.62
C ARG A 137 -23.92 -1.38 -25.84
N GLN A 138 -23.49 -1.56 -24.58
CA GLN A 138 -24.07 -2.59 -23.71
C GLN A 138 -25.53 -2.24 -23.36
N GLU A 139 -25.82 -0.96 -23.07
CA GLU A 139 -27.15 -0.52 -22.67
C GLU A 139 -28.21 -0.78 -23.74
N ASN A 140 -27.85 -0.68 -25.03
CA ASN A 140 -28.78 -0.98 -26.13
C ASN A 140 -29.14 -2.47 -26.23
N PHE A 141 -28.37 -3.37 -25.60
CA PHE A 141 -28.62 -4.82 -25.58
C PHE A 141 -29.49 -5.27 -24.39
N LEU A 142 -29.71 -4.42 -23.39
CA LEU A 142 -30.54 -4.68 -22.21
C LEU A 142 -31.96 -4.15 -22.40
#